data_AF-A0A2D3WB46-F1
#
_entry.id   AF-A0A2D3WB46-F1
#
_cell.length_a   1.000
_cell.length_b   1.000
_cell.length_c   1.000
_cell.angle_alpha   90.00
_cell.angle_beta   90.00
_cell.angle_gamma   90.00
#
_symmetry.space_group_name_H-M   'P 1'
#
loop_
_entity.id
_entity.type
_entity.pdbx_description
1 polymer ?
#
loop_
_entity_poly.entity_id
_entity_poly.type
_entity_poly.pdbx_seq_one_letter_code
_entity_poly.pdbx_strand_id
1 'polypeptide(L)' 'MNGFKFIQTIKELFGFMPQNAESTDKKSIKELLRKLKFRRILLKQELKNETDLLKRESIRDSIKILKKQIKKGKDLVDG' A
#
# COMPACT_ATOMS: atom_id res chain seq x y z
N MET A 1 12.93 -3.88 -8.31
CA MET A 1 11.52 -4.36 -8.43
C MET A 1 10.94 -3.66 -9.65
N ASN A 2 10.21 -4.35 -10.54
CA ASN A 2 9.59 -3.72 -11.72
C ASN A 2 8.09 -3.45 -11.46
N GLY A 3 7.43 -2.69 -12.34
CA GLY A 3 6.01 -2.31 -12.19
C GLY A 3 5.06 -3.50 -12.05
N PHE A 4 5.26 -4.55 -12.84
CA PHE A 4 4.45 -5.78 -12.77
C PHE A 4 4.56 -6.47 -11.41
N LYS A 5 5.79 -6.71 -10.91
CA LYS A 5 6.01 -7.33 -9.59
C LYS A 5 5.41 -6.47 -8.48
N PHE A 6 5.43 -5.14 -8.62
CA PHE A 6 4.76 -4.25 -7.68
C PHE A 6 3.26 -4.46 -7.65
N ILE A 7 2.59 -4.47 -8.80
CA ILE A 7 1.14 -4.68 -8.87
C ILE A 7 0.75 -6.03 -8.24
N GLN A 8 1.47 -7.11 -8.55
CA GLN A 8 1.23 -8.43 -7.95
C GLN A 8 1.39 -8.39 -6.42
N THR A 9 2.50 -7.85 -5.91
CA THR A 9 2.72 -7.72 -4.46
C THR A 9 1.63 -6.90 -3.78
N ILE A 10 1.14 -5.81 -4.40
CA ILE A 10 0.06 -5.00 -3.84
C ILE A 10 -1.27 -5.77 -3.83
N LYS A 11 -1.55 -6.55 -4.87
CA LYS A 11 -2.72 -7.43 -4.94
C LYS A 11 -2.66 -8.49 -3.84
N GLU A 12 -1.53 -9.16 -3.67
CA GLU A 12 -1.36 -10.21 -2.66
C GLU A 12 -1.47 -9.68 -1.23
N LEU A 13 -0.85 -8.53 -0.93
CA LEU A 13 -0.81 -8.00 0.43
C LEU A 13 -2.08 -7.25 0.84
N PHE A 14 -2.76 -6.59 -0.11
CA PHE A 14 -3.83 -5.64 0.21
C PHE A 14 -5.10 -5.85 -0.61
N GLY A 15 -5.12 -6.78 -1.56
CA GLY A 15 -6.25 -7.02 -2.46
C GLY A 15 -6.50 -5.89 -3.46
N PHE A 16 -5.59 -4.92 -3.58
CA PHE A 16 -5.79 -3.78 -4.50
C PHE A 16 -5.32 -4.12 -5.91
N MET A 17 -6.17 -3.84 -6.89
CA MET A 17 -5.82 -3.84 -8.30
C MET A 17 -6.04 -2.45 -8.92
N PRO A 18 -5.25 -2.04 -9.91
CA PRO A 18 -5.53 -0.86 -10.72
C PRO A 18 -6.79 -1.10 -11.58
N GLN A 19 -7.42 -0.03 -12.06
CA GLN A 19 -8.60 -0.14 -12.93
C GLN A 19 -8.29 -0.90 -14.24
N ASN A 20 -7.11 -0.67 -14.82
CA ASN A 20 -6.59 -1.49 -15.92
C ASN A 20 -5.66 -2.57 -15.35
N ALA A 21 -6.22 -3.74 -15.06
CA ALA A 21 -5.52 -4.88 -14.48
C ALA A 21 -4.30 -5.36 -15.31
N GLU A 22 -4.30 -5.12 -16.62
CA GLU A 22 -3.24 -5.51 -17.55
C GLU A 22 -2.16 -4.44 -17.74
N SER A 23 -2.39 -3.21 -17.26
CA SER A 23 -1.45 -2.10 -17.47
C SER A 23 -0.44 -1.99 -16.33
N THR A 24 0.84 -2.01 -16.69
CA THR A 24 1.95 -1.73 -15.76
C THR A 24 2.43 -0.27 -15.84
N ASP A 25 1.64 0.58 -16.48
CA ASP A 25 1.98 1.96 -16.72
C ASP A 25 2.05 2.80 -15.43
N LYS A 26 2.75 3.94 -15.52
CA LYS A 26 2.90 4.86 -14.38
C LYS A 26 1.55 5.32 -13.81
N LYS A 27 0.46 5.37 -14.60
CA LYS A 27 -0.88 5.71 -14.08
C LYS A 27 -1.43 4.62 -13.16
N SER A 28 -1.32 3.35 -13.55
CA SER A 28 -1.75 2.22 -12.72
C SER A 28 -0.99 2.17 -11.39
N ILE A 29 0.32 2.41 -11.42
CA ILE A 29 1.14 2.50 -10.20
C ILE A 29 0.72 3.70 -9.33
N LYS A 30 0.47 4.87 -9.94
CA LYS A 30 -0.03 6.06 -9.22
C LYS A 30 -1.40 5.82 -8.58
N GLU A 31 -2.30 5.08 -9.23
CA GLU A 31 -3.59 4.69 -8.67
C GLU A 31 -3.41 3.82 -7.42
N LEU A 32 -2.59 2.76 -7.52
CA LEU A 32 -2.27 1.91 -6.38
C LEU A 32 -1.62 2.69 -5.23
N LEU A 33 -0.71 3.62 -5.53
CA LEU A 33 -0.12 4.51 -4.54
C LEU A 33 -1.17 5.35 -3.80
N ARG A 34 -2.22 5.83 -4.49
CA ARG A 34 -3.33 6.55 -3.86
C ARG A 34 -4.09 5.62 -2.91
N LYS A 35 -4.43 4.39 -3.33
CA LYS A 35 -5.11 3.39 -2.48
C LYS A 35 -4.30 3.06 -1.22
N LEU A 36 -2.98 2.83 -1.36
CA LEU A 36 -2.09 2.54 -0.24
C LEU A 36 -1.97 3.72 0.74
N LYS A 37 -1.87 4.95 0.22
CA LYS A 37 -1.84 6.16 1.07
C LYS A 37 -3.14 6.31 1.86
N PHE A 38 -4.28 6.09 1.21
CA PHE A 38 -5.58 6.14 1.85
C PHE A 38 -5.70 5.08 2.96
N ARG A 39 -5.36 3.80 2.66
CA ARG A 39 -5.36 2.72 3.66
C ARG A 39 -4.45 3.04 4.85
N ARG A 40 -3.29 3.65 4.62
CA ARG A 40 -2.39 4.09 5.69
C ARG A 40 -3.02 5.15 6.60
N ILE A 41 -3.83 6.05 6.06
CA ILE A 41 -4.55 7.06 6.85
C ILE A 41 -5.60 6.37 7.73
N LEU A 42 -6.37 5.44 7.18
CA LEU A 42 -7.37 4.67 7.94
C LEU A 42 -6.73 3.90 9.10
N LEU A 43 -5.64 3.16 8.85
CA LEU A 43 -4.95 2.42 9.91
C LEU A 43 -4.37 3.34 11.00
N LYS A 44 -3.96 4.57 10.65
CA LYS A 44 -3.52 5.55 11.65
C LYS A 44 -4.67 6.04 12.52
N GLN A 45 -5.87 6.18 11.96
CA GLN A 45 -7.07 6.54 12.73
C GLN A 45 -7.48 5.37 13.63
N GLU A 46 -7.50 4.15 13.09
CA GLU A 46 -7.75 2.92 13.84
C GLU A 46 -6.79 2.77 15.02
N LEU A 47 -5.49 3.00 14.80
CA LEU A 47 -4.46 2.95 15.86
C LEU A 47 -4.70 3.96 17.00
N LYS A 48 -5.33 5.11 16.72
CA LYS A 48 -5.64 6.10 17.77
C LYS A 48 -6.75 5.63 18.69
N ASN A 49 -7.69 4.86 18.15
CA ASN A 49 -8.89 4.42 18.85
C ASN A 49 -8.73 3.01 19.46
N GLU A 50 -7.76 2.23 18.98
CA GLU A 50 -7.49 0.88 19.49
C GLU A 50 -6.75 0.94 20.83
N THR A 51 -7.28 0.26 21.84
CA THR A 51 -6.72 0.19 23.20
C THR A 51 -6.02 -1.15 23.47
N ASP A 52 -6.37 -2.21 22.73
CA ASP A 52 -5.75 -3.52 22.83
C ASP A 52 -4.30 -3.48 22.31
N LEU A 53 -3.35 -3.83 23.16
CA LEU A 53 -1.92 -3.76 22.84
C LEU A 53 -1.51 -4.65 21.67
N LEU A 54 -2.07 -5.87 21.57
CA LEU A 54 -1.74 -6.81 20.50
C LEU A 54 -2.30 -6.32 19.17
N LYS A 55 -3.53 -5.81 19.16
CA LYS A 55 -4.13 -5.20 17.95
C LYS A 55 -3.37 -3.95 17.52
N ARG A 56 -2.98 -3.09 18.47
CA ARG A 56 -2.13 -1.92 18.17
C ARG A 56 -0.81 -2.31 17.53
N GLU A 57 -0.17 -3.38 17.98
CA GLU A 57 1.06 -3.90 17.39
C GLU A 57 0.84 -4.36 15.94
N SER A 58 -0.19 -5.18 15.70
CA SER A 58 -0.58 -5.63 14.37
C SER A 58 -0.88 -4.46 13.40
N ILE A 59 -1.58 -3.43 13.88
CA ILE A 59 -1.85 -2.21 13.10
C ILE A 59 -0.55 -1.46 12.77
N ARG A 60 0.38 -1.34 13.74
CA ARG A 60 1.68 -0.70 13.53
C ARG A 60 2.52 -1.44 12.48
N ASP A 61 2.52 -2.77 12.50
CA ASP A 61 3.21 -3.57 11.51
C ASP A 61 2.59 -3.43 10.12
N SER A 62 1.27 -3.44 10.03
CA SER A 62 0.55 -3.16 8.79
C SER A 62 0.92 -1.79 8.21
N ILE A 63 1.01 -0.75 9.05
CA ILE A 63 1.48 0.59 8.66
C ILE A 63 2.93 0.55 8.17
N LYS A 64 3.81 -0.23 8.83
CA LYS A 64 5.23 -0.37 8.45
C LYS A 64 5.37 -1.01 7.07
N ILE A 65 4.61 -2.06 6.79
CA ILE A 65 4.54 -2.71 5.46
C ILE A 65 4.04 -1.71 4.42
N LEU A 66 2.94 -1.00 4.67
CA LEU A 66 2.42 0.03 3.76
C LEU A 66 3.46 1.12 3.45
N LYS A 67 4.20 1.61 4.45
CA LYS A 67 5.26 2.61 4.23
C LYS A 67 6.34 2.09 3.29
N LYS A 68 6.78 0.83 3.45
CA LYS A 68 7.76 0.20 2.56
C LYS A 68 7.24 0.10 1.12
N GLN A 69 5.98 -0.33 0.95
CA GLN A 69 5.40 -0.48 -0.39
C GLN A 69 5.14 0.88 -1.07
N ILE A 70 4.70 1.90 -0.33
CA ILE A 70 4.58 3.27 -0.86
C ILE A 70 5.93 3.81 -1.34
N LYS A 71 7.02 3.56 -0.61
CA LYS A 71 8.36 3.96 -1.03
C LYS A 71 8.73 3.28 -2.36
N LYS A 72 8.60 1.96 -2.43
CA LYS A 72 8.87 1.18 -3.65
C LYS A 72 8.05 1.66 -4.85
N GLY A 73 6.77 1.95 -4.65
CA GLY A 73 5.89 2.43 -5.73
C GLY A 73 6.26 3.85 -6.19
N LYS A 74 6.73 4.72 -5.30
CA LYS A 74 7.25 6.05 -5.68
C LYS A 74 8.52 5.94 -6.51
N ASP A 75 9.47 5.13 -6.06
CA ASP A 75 10.74 4.89 -6.77
C ASP A 75 10.49 4.38 -8.21
N LEU A 76 9.40 3.63 -8.44
CA LEU A 76 8.98 3.17 -9.77
C LEU A 76 8.36 4.26 -10.67
N VAL A 77 7.79 5.30 -10.08
CA VAL A 77 7.12 6.39 -10.81
C VAL A 77 8.10 7.53 -11.10
N ASP A 78 8.92 7.85 -10.11
CA ASP A 78 9.89 8.95 -10.12
C ASP A 78 11.24 8.54 -10.76
N GLY A 79 11.50 7.23 -10.87
CA GLY A 79 12.62 6.68 -11.64
C GLY A 79 12.33 6.48 -13.13
#